data_AF-A0A1Y2UP96-F1
#
_entry.id   AF-A0A1Y2UP96-F1
#
_cell.length_a   1.000
_cell.length_b   1.000
_cell.length_c   1.000
_cell.angle_alpha   90.00
_cell.angle_beta   90.00
_cell.angle_gamma   90.00
#
_symmetry.space_group_name_H-M   'P 1'
#
loop_
_entity.id
_entity.type
_entity.pdbx_description
1 polymer ?
#
loop_
_entity_poly.entity_id
_entity_poly.type
_entity_poly.pdbx_seq_one_letter_code
_entity_poly.pdbx_strand_id
1 'polypeptide(L)' 'MRTVKQFEKETNNVKAPMSNWVRVIIETDEKNPKLLAVITNDDCETTDGLRVRLKPSKED' A
#
# COMPACT_ATOMS: atom_id res chain seq x y z
N MET A 1 13.60 -0.13 9.42
CA MET A 1 12.41 0.46 8.74
C MET A 1 12.68 0.42 7.24
N ARG A 2 11.74 -0.07 6.46
CA ARG A 2 11.80 -0.02 4.99
C ARG A 2 11.17 1.28 4.50
N THR A 3 11.50 1.69 3.28
CA THR A 3 10.87 2.84 2.63
C THR A 3 9.68 2.39 1.79
N VAL A 4 8.74 3.31 1.53
CA VAL A 4 7.59 3.03 0.65
C VAL A 4 8.03 2.56 -0.76
N LYS A 5 9.16 3.06 -1.28
CA LYS A 5 9.73 2.63 -2.57
C LYS A 5 10.30 1.21 -2.54
N GLN A 6 10.87 0.78 -1.41
CA GLN A 6 11.30 -0.61 -1.25
C GLN A 6 10.08 -1.52 -1.21
N PHE A 7 9.06 -1.14 -0.45
CA PHE A 7 7.85 -1.93 -0.31
C PHE A 7 7.04 -2.04 -1.61
N GLU A 8 6.99 -0.98 -2.44
CA GLU A 8 6.43 -1.03 -3.79
C GLU A 8 7.08 -2.13 -4.64
N LYS A 9 8.42 -2.22 -4.62
CA LYS A 9 9.16 -3.24 -5.38
C LYS A 9 8.91 -4.64 -4.85
N GLU A 10 8.93 -4.82 -3.53
CA GLU A 10 8.67 -6.10 -2.86
C GLU A 10 7.25 -6.63 -3.18
N THR A 11 6.28 -5.73 -3.30
CA THR A 11 4.86 -6.08 -3.50
C THR A 11 4.43 -6.19 -4.96
N ASN A 12 5.32 -5.96 -5.94
CA ASN A 12 4.97 -6.02 -7.36
C ASN A 12 4.38 -7.36 -7.80
N ASN A 13 4.73 -8.46 -7.12
CA ASN A 13 4.27 -9.81 -7.43
C ASN A 13 3.35 -10.39 -6.36
N VAL A 14 2.82 -9.57 -5.44
CA VAL A 14 1.88 -10.06 -4.42
C VAL A 14 0.62 -10.59 -5.10
N LYS A 15 0.15 -11.75 -4.66
CA LYS A 15 -1.05 -12.42 -5.22
C LYS A 15 -2.16 -12.62 -4.21
N ALA A 16 -1.87 -12.43 -2.92
CA ALA A 16 -2.85 -12.53 -1.86
C ALA A 16 -3.95 -11.48 -2.12
N PRO A 17 -5.22 -11.90 -2.31
CA PRO A 17 -6.31 -10.98 -2.55
C PRO A 17 -6.74 -10.31 -1.25
N MET A 18 -7.05 -9.01 -1.30
CA MET A 18 -7.84 -8.34 -0.26
C MET A 18 -9.33 -8.61 -0.46
N SER A 19 -9.81 -8.27 -1.65
CA SER A 19 -11.17 -8.51 -2.12
C SER A 19 -11.08 -8.49 -3.65
N ASN A 20 -11.51 -7.39 -4.29
CA ASN A 20 -11.33 -7.18 -5.74
C ASN A 20 -9.91 -6.73 -6.14
N TRP A 21 -9.03 -6.51 -5.17
CA TRP A 21 -7.70 -5.94 -5.36
C TRP A 21 -6.66 -6.79 -4.65
N VAL A 22 -5.43 -6.80 -5.17
CA VAL A 22 -4.26 -7.43 -4.52
C VAL A 22 -3.30 -6.40 -3.93
N ARG A 23 -3.36 -5.16 -4.43
CA ARG A 23 -2.50 -4.05 -4.00
C ARG A 23 -3.18 -2.72 -4.27
N VAL A 24 -3.05 -1.78 -3.35
CA VAL A 24 -3.44 -0.38 -3.50
C VAL A 24 -2.18 0.48 -3.44
N ILE A 25 -2.00 1.33 -4.45
CA ILE A 25 -0.94 2.34 -4.51
C ILE A 25 -1.62 3.70 -4.37
N ILE A 26 -1.15 4.52 -3.44
CA ILE A 26 -1.63 5.89 -3.24
C ILE A 26 -0.54 6.84 -3.71
N GLU A 27 -0.87 7.69 -4.67
CA GLU A 27 0.03 8.70 -5.22
C GLU A 27 -0.66 10.06 -5.39
N THR A 28 0.13 11.12 -5.54
CA THR A 28 -0.37 12.46 -5.85
C THR A 28 -0.69 12.60 -7.34
N ASP A 29 -1.77 13.30 -7.67
CA ASP A 29 -2.22 13.54 -9.06
C ASP A 29 -1.49 14.72 -9.75
N GLU A 30 -0.19 14.88 -9.49
CA GLU A 30 0.65 15.87 -10.18
C GLU A 30 1.44 15.22 -11.32
N LYS A 31 1.94 16.01 -12.29
CA LYS A 31 2.63 15.50 -13.49
C LYS A 31 3.76 14.49 -13.19
N ASN A 32 4.41 14.61 -12.04
CA ASN A 32 5.37 13.63 -11.52
C ASN A 32 4.83 13.07 -10.20
N PRO A 33 4.04 11.98 -10.22
CA PRO A 33 3.41 11.45 -9.03
C PRO A 33 4.41 11.09 -7.95
N LYS A 34 4.09 11.46 -6.71
CA LYS A 34 4.81 11.04 -5.52
C LYS A 34 4.08 9.87 -4.90
N LEU A 35 4.80 8.76 -4.72
CA LEU A 35 4.30 7.59 -4.00
C LEU A 35 4.14 7.93 -2.50
N LEU A 36 2.90 7.81 -2.00
CA LEU A 36 2.53 8.14 -0.62
C LEU A 36 2.35 6.89 0.25
N ALA A 37 1.76 5.84 -0.30
CA ALA A 37 1.56 4.59 0.41
C ALA A 37 1.41 3.40 -0.54
N VAL A 38 1.79 2.23 -0.03
CA VAL A 38 1.47 0.94 -0.65
C VAL A 38 0.78 0.08 0.41
N ILE A 39 -0.34 -0.53 0.03
CA ILE A 39 -1.17 -1.36 0.91
C ILE A 39 -1.41 -2.70 0.21
N THR A 40 -1.15 -3.79 0.91
CA THR A 40 -1.51 -5.16 0.51
C THR A 40 -2.49 -5.74 1.52
N ASN A 41 -2.89 -7.01 1.32
CA ASN A 41 -3.77 -7.69 2.26
C ASN A 41 -3.18 -7.81 3.67
N ASP A 42 -1.87 -8.03 3.75
CA ASP A 42 -1.22 -8.44 4.99
C ASP A 42 -0.40 -7.30 5.63
N ASP A 43 -0.12 -6.23 4.88
CA ASP A 43 0.89 -5.25 5.27
C ASP A 43 0.70 -3.88 4.57
N CYS A 44 1.29 -2.82 5.12
CA CYS A 44 1.30 -1.49 4.52
C CYS A 44 2.57 -0.71 4.85
N GLU A 45 2.93 0.24 3.98
CA GLU A 45 4.01 1.21 4.22
C GLU A 45 3.61 2.59 3.68
N THR A 46 4.01 3.65 4.36
CA THR A 46 3.68 5.02 3.98
C THR A 46 4.84 5.99 4.20
N THR A 47 4.80 7.14 3.55
CA THR A 47 5.78 8.22 3.79
C THR A 47 5.55 8.90 5.13
N ASP A 48 6.58 9.59 5.64
CA ASP A 48 6.49 10.37 6.88
C ASP A 48 5.33 11.38 6.85
N GLY A 49 4.68 11.56 8.01
CA GLY A 49 3.54 12.47 8.18
C GLY A 49 2.19 11.88 7.77
N LEU A 50 2.16 10.66 7.26
CA LEU A 50 0.92 9.93 6.93
C LEU A 50 0.68 8.78 7.91
N ARG A 51 -0.59 8.41 8.07
CA ARG A 51 -1.01 7.24 8.85
C ARG A 51 -2.02 6.42 8.06
N VAL A 52 -1.76 5.13 7.93
CA VAL A 52 -2.72 4.16 7.38
C VAL A 52 -3.55 3.58 8.53
N ARG A 53 -4.87 3.46 8.33
CA ARG A 53 -5.80 2.79 9.26
C ARG A 53 -6.62 1.78 8.50
N LEU A 54 -6.34 0.50 8.74
CA LEU A 54 -7.09 -0.60 8.14
C LEU A 54 -8.30 -0.94 9.02
N LYS A 55 -9.44 -1.18 8.39
CA LYS A 55 -10.63 -1.75 9.03
C LYS A 55 -10.87 -3.11 8.39
N PRO A 56 -10.65 -4.23 9.10
CA PRO A 56 -10.92 -5.55 8.56
C PRO A 56 -12.43 -5.68 8.25
N SER A 57 -12.76 -6.43 7.19
CA SER A 57 -14.12 -6.94 7.02
C SER A 57 -14.44 -7.87 8.19
N LYS A 58 -15.72 -8.02 8.56
CA LYS A 58 -16.11 -9.10 9.46
C LYS A 58 -15.92 -10.42 8.71
N GLU A 59 -14.75 -11.02 8.87
CA GLU A 59 -14.42 -12.44 8.97
C GLU A 59 -12.89 -12.53 9.10
N ASP A 60 -12.44 -13.25 10.14
CA ASP A 60 -11.03 -13.65 10.37
C ASP A 60 -10.54 -14.60 9.28
#